data_AF-A0A1Z1WK97-F1
#
_entry.id   AF-A0A1Z1WK97-F1
#
_cell.length_a   1.000
_cell.length_b   1.000
_cell.length_c   1.000
_cell.angle_alpha   90.00
_cell.angle_beta   90.00
_cell.angle_gamma   90.00
#
_symmetry.space_group_name_H-M   'P 1'
#
loop_
_entity.id
_entity.type
_entity.pdbx_description
1 polymer ?
#
loop_
_entity_poly.entity_id
_entity_poly.type
_entity_poly.pdbx_seq_one_letter_code
_entity_poly.pdbx_strand_id
1 'polypeptide(L)'
;MLPSEASAPHPGGREIETLSEFDEVVAAGGSLAGHRVQAVDLTGRTAALLTADTTGAVFLGCPMEEDAAARVRASGALVFPPVPGLPFDPYRGLLYTPDELFAGLADGGYEATPDACAYAWFQRTKADGDVFASMLRAVHDDSLSDALDDLLHGQRVVGDGGTSLLERS
;
A
#
# COMPACT_ATOMS: atom_id res chain seq x y z
N MET A 1 11.68 -26.21 24.33
CA MET A 1 10.81 -25.19 23.73
C MET A 1 11.71 -24.33 22.87
N LEU A 2 11.74 -24.59 21.57
CA LEU A 2 12.53 -23.78 20.65
C LEU A 2 11.89 -22.38 20.60
N PRO A 3 12.67 -21.31 20.57
CA PRO A 3 12.11 -19.97 20.40
C PRO A 3 11.31 -19.96 19.09
N SER A 4 10.05 -19.50 19.18
CA SER A 4 9.25 -19.19 18.01
C SER A 4 10.08 -18.21 17.17
N GLU A 5 10.36 -18.57 15.92
CA GLU A 5 10.84 -17.60 14.95
C GLU A 5 9.69 -16.61 14.77
N ALA A 6 9.69 -15.56 15.59
CA ALA A 6 8.95 -14.35 15.30
C ALA A 6 9.36 -13.98 13.88
N SER A 7 8.38 -13.90 12.98
CA SER A 7 8.55 -13.58 11.56
C SER A 7 9.51 -12.41 11.44
N ALA A 8 10.78 -12.70 11.18
CA ALA A 8 11.73 -11.65 10.87
C ALA A 8 11.19 -10.93 9.63
N PRO A 9 11.26 -9.58 9.57
CA PRO A 9 10.94 -8.88 8.34
C PRO A 9 11.79 -9.50 7.22
N HIS A 10 11.14 -10.13 6.25
CA HIS A 10 11.83 -10.65 5.08
C HIS A 10 12.37 -9.45 4.31
N PRO A 11 13.69 -9.36 4.05
CA PRO A 11 14.20 -8.35 3.15
C PRO A 11 13.62 -8.62 1.76
N GLY A 12 12.72 -7.74 1.28
CA GLY A 12 12.27 -7.72 -0.12
C GLY A 12 11.21 -8.76 -0.49
N GLY A 13 10.07 -8.81 0.21
CA GLY A 13 8.86 -9.35 -0.41
C GLY A 13 8.52 -8.49 -1.62
N ARG A 14 8.36 -9.07 -2.81
CA ARG A 14 8.02 -8.30 -4.02
C ARG A 14 6.68 -7.61 -3.83
N GLU A 15 6.66 -6.31 -4.07
CA GLU A 15 5.46 -5.48 -3.97
C GLU A 15 4.65 -5.53 -5.26
N ILE A 16 3.33 -5.43 -5.13
CA ILE A 16 2.37 -5.40 -6.22
C ILE A 16 1.36 -4.30 -5.91
N GLU A 17 1.38 -3.25 -6.71
CA GLU A 17 0.62 -2.02 -6.46
C GLU A 17 -0.38 -1.70 -7.57
N THR A 18 -0.37 -2.52 -8.63
CA THR A 18 -1.27 -2.38 -9.76
C THR A 18 -1.93 -3.70 -10.12
N LEU A 19 -3.15 -3.62 -10.66
CA LEU A 19 -3.88 -4.80 -11.14
C LEU A 19 -3.15 -5.49 -12.29
N SER A 20 -2.48 -4.73 -13.16
CA SER A 20 -1.70 -5.28 -14.27
C SER A 20 -0.53 -6.13 -13.76
N GLU A 21 0.22 -5.64 -12.78
CA GLU A 21 1.33 -6.40 -12.19
C GLU A 21 0.82 -7.66 -11.47
N PHE A 22 -0.31 -7.56 -10.75
CA PHE A 22 -0.95 -8.73 -10.15
C PHE A 22 -1.24 -9.80 -11.21
N ASP A 23 -1.86 -9.41 -12.32
CA ASP A 23 -2.21 -10.31 -13.41
C ASP A 23 -0.96 -10.94 -14.06
N GLU A 24 0.11 -10.17 -14.24
CA GLU A 24 1.38 -10.66 -14.75
C GLU A 24 2.02 -11.70 -13.82
N VAL A 25 2.05 -11.44 -12.51
CA VAL A 25 2.61 -12.36 -11.50
C VAL A 25 1.83 -13.67 -11.47
N VAL A 26 0.50 -13.57 -11.43
CA VAL A 26 -0.38 -14.75 -11.44
C VAL A 26 -0.21 -15.55 -12.73
N ALA A 27 -0.13 -14.89 -13.88
CA ALA A 27 0.05 -15.56 -15.18
C ALA A 27 1.43 -16.23 -15.32
N ALA A 28 2.48 -15.66 -14.73
CA ALA A 28 3.86 -16.15 -14.86
C ALA A 28 4.13 -17.44 -14.05
N GLY A 29 3.47 -17.61 -12.89
CA GLY A 29 3.77 -18.74 -12.02
C GLY A 29 2.67 -19.16 -11.05
N GLY A 30 1.53 -18.46 -11.01
CA GLY A 30 0.40 -18.79 -10.13
C GLY A 30 0.71 -18.73 -8.63
N SER A 31 1.84 -18.15 -8.22
CA SER A 31 2.24 -18.03 -6.82
C SER A 31 2.45 -16.57 -6.46
N LEU A 32 1.78 -16.16 -5.38
CA LEU A 32 1.92 -14.90 -4.68
C LEU A 32 2.66 -15.09 -3.34
N ALA A 33 3.32 -16.25 -3.14
CA ALA A 33 3.99 -16.54 -1.89
C ALA A 33 5.01 -15.44 -1.55
N GLY A 34 4.95 -14.94 -0.31
CA GLY A 34 5.81 -13.87 0.18
C GLY A 34 5.58 -12.47 -0.42
N HIS A 35 4.64 -12.27 -1.35
CA HIS A 35 4.39 -10.95 -1.96
C HIS A 35 3.67 -10.00 -1.00
N ARG A 36 3.75 -8.70 -1.30
CA ARG A 36 2.99 -7.63 -0.66
C ARG A 36 2.09 -6.99 -1.69
N VAL A 37 0.77 -7.14 -1.56
CA VAL A 37 -0.20 -6.57 -2.50
C VAL A 37 -0.88 -5.40 -1.81
N GLN A 38 -0.80 -4.20 -2.40
CA GLN A 38 -1.20 -2.95 -1.75
C GLN A 38 -2.23 -2.20 -2.60
N ALA A 39 -3.38 -1.85 -2.02
CA ALA A 39 -4.41 -1.01 -2.64
C ALA A 39 -4.89 -1.46 -4.05
N VAL A 40 -4.80 -2.75 -4.38
CA VAL A 40 -5.27 -3.30 -5.66
C VAL A 40 -6.70 -3.82 -5.52
N ASP A 41 -7.60 -3.40 -6.42
CA ASP A 41 -8.95 -3.97 -6.54
C ASP A 41 -8.89 -5.38 -7.15
N LEU A 42 -9.16 -6.40 -6.33
CA LEU A 42 -9.12 -7.80 -6.69
C LEU A 42 -10.51 -8.46 -6.74
N THR A 43 -11.59 -7.67 -6.69
CA THR A 43 -12.98 -8.17 -6.80
C THR A 43 -13.19 -8.98 -8.08
N GLY A 44 -12.57 -8.57 -9.18
CA GLY A 44 -12.57 -9.28 -10.46
C GLY A 44 -11.59 -10.45 -10.59
N ARG A 45 -10.93 -10.88 -9.50
CA ARG A 45 -9.84 -11.88 -9.52
C ARG A 45 -10.06 -13.08 -8.59
N THR A 46 -11.30 -13.31 -8.15
CA THR A 46 -11.68 -14.46 -7.32
C THR A 46 -11.16 -15.80 -7.85
N ALA A 47 -11.35 -16.09 -9.14
CA ALA A 47 -10.89 -17.35 -9.72
C ALA A 47 -9.36 -17.56 -9.60
N ALA A 48 -8.58 -16.50 -9.80
CA ALA A 48 -7.13 -16.53 -9.61
C ALA A 48 -6.78 -16.77 -8.14
N LEU A 49 -7.35 -15.96 -7.23
CA LEU A 49 -7.09 -16.04 -5.79
C LEU A 49 -7.50 -17.38 -5.16
N LEU A 50 -8.48 -18.08 -5.73
CA LEU A 50 -8.87 -19.41 -5.26
C LEU A 50 -7.83 -20.49 -5.55
N THR A 51 -6.99 -20.29 -6.57
CA THR A 51 -6.03 -21.27 -7.08
C THR A 51 -4.57 -20.92 -6.76
N ALA A 52 -4.27 -19.64 -6.57
CA ALA A 52 -2.92 -19.17 -6.31
C ALA A 52 -2.36 -19.68 -4.97
N ASP A 53 -1.05 -19.90 -4.92
CA ASP A 53 -0.34 -20.08 -3.66
C ASP A 53 -0.09 -18.71 -3.02
N THR A 54 -0.71 -18.44 -1.87
CA THR A 54 -0.61 -17.16 -1.16
C THR A 54 0.16 -17.28 0.15
N THR A 55 0.96 -18.34 0.34
CA THR A 55 1.66 -18.61 1.59
C THR A 55 2.57 -17.44 1.97
N GLY A 56 2.35 -16.84 3.15
CA GLY A 56 3.16 -15.71 3.64
C GLY A 56 2.98 -14.39 2.85
N ALA A 57 2.00 -14.32 1.96
CA ALA A 57 1.61 -13.08 1.30
C ALA A 57 0.92 -12.12 2.31
N VAL A 58 0.99 -10.83 2.05
CA VAL A 58 0.22 -9.82 2.79
C VAL A 58 -0.57 -9.00 1.79
N PHE A 59 -1.88 -8.87 2.03
CA PHE A 59 -2.78 -8.04 1.26
C PHE A 59 -3.19 -6.85 2.13
N LEU A 60 -2.87 -5.63 1.67
CA LEU A 60 -3.12 -4.38 2.35
C LEU A 60 -4.15 -3.59 1.56
N GLY A 61 -5.32 -3.37 2.14
CA GLY A 61 -6.35 -2.55 1.53
C GLY A 61 -6.92 -3.08 0.21
N CYS A 62 -6.76 -4.38 -0.08
CA CYS A 62 -7.22 -4.96 -1.35
C CYS A 62 -8.69 -5.43 -1.25
N PRO A 63 -9.66 -4.79 -1.95
CA PRO A 63 -11.02 -5.31 -2.06
C PRO A 63 -11.04 -6.70 -2.70
N MET A 64 -11.82 -7.61 -2.13
CA MET A 64 -11.99 -8.98 -2.61
C MET A 64 -13.42 -9.45 -2.33
N GLU A 65 -13.89 -10.41 -3.12
CA GLU A 65 -15.07 -11.20 -2.76
C GLU A 65 -14.80 -12.04 -1.50
N GLU A 66 -15.83 -12.33 -0.72
CA GLU A 66 -15.72 -12.99 0.58
C GLU A 66 -15.01 -14.35 0.49
N ASP A 67 -15.40 -15.18 -0.48
CA ASP A 67 -14.81 -16.50 -0.72
C ASP A 67 -13.31 -16.41 -1.04
N ALA A 68 -12.91 -15.41 -1.83
CA ALA A 68 -11.50 -15.18 -2.15
C ALA A 68 -10.71 -14.79 -0.90
N ALA A 69 -11.20 -13.80 -0.14
CA ALA A 69 -10.55 -13.36 1.09
C ALA A 69 -10.45 -14.49 2.13
N ALA A 70 -11.47 -15.34 2.25
CA ALA A 70 -11.45 -16.50 3.14
C ALA A 70 -10.39 -17.52 2.71
N ARG A 71 -10.34 -17.85 1.41
CA ARG A 71 -9.37 -18.80 0.85
C ARG A 71 -7.93 -18.33 0.95
N VAL A 72 -7.68 -17.05 0.71
CA VAL A 72 -6.36 -16.41 0.83
C VAL A 72 -5.84 -16.50 2.26
N ARG A 73 -6.69 -16.14 3.24
CA ARG A 73 -6.38 -16.28 4.68
C ARG A 73 -6.11 -17.73 5.07
N ALA A 74 -6.93 -18.68 4.59
CA ALA A 74 -6.76 -20.10 4.86
C ALA A 74 -5.44 -20.67 4.32
N SER A 75 -4.88 -20.07 3.26
CA SER A 75 -3.56 -20.42 2.71
C SER A 75 -2.37 -19.81 3.47
N GLY A 76 -2.59 -19.10 4.58
CA GLY A 76 -1.52 -18.51 5.38
C GLY A 76 -1.08 -17.13 4.93
N ALA A 77 -1.91 -16.41 4.17
CA ALA A 77 -1.73 -14.98 3.93
C ALA A 77 -2.33 -14.13 5.05
N LEU A 78 -1.78 -12.94 5.27
CA LEU A 78 -2.43 -11.90 6.07
C LEU A 78 -3.27 -11.00 5.15
N VAL A 79 -4.48 -10.67 5.59
CA VAL A 79 -5.39 -9.79 4.84
C VAL A 79 -5.85 -8.67 5.75
N PHE A 80 -5.48 -7.45 5.39
CA PHE A 80 -5.95 -6.21 5.99
C PHE A 80 -6.97 -5.60 5.02
N PRO A 81 -8.27 -5.56 5.37
CA PRO A 81 -9.30 -5.09 4.46
C PRO A 81 -9.21 -3.58 4.22
N PRO A 82 -9.81 -3.06 3.12
CA PRO A 82 -10.05 -1.64 2.97
C PRO A 82 -10.79 -1.07 4.19
N VAL A 83 -10.38 0.11 4.65
CA VAL A 83 -10.99 0.74 5.83
C VAL A 83 -12.14 1.65 5.39
N PRO A 84 -13.40 1.31 5.73
CA PRO A 84 -14.55 2.09 5.29
C PRO A 84 -14.60 3.47 5.95
N GLY A 85 -15.07 4.47 5.20
CA GLY A 85 -15.33 5.81 5.72
C GLY A 85 -14.09 6.70 5.87
N LEU A 86 -12.92 6.26 5.38
CA LEU A 86 -11.76 7.14 5.24
C LEU A 86 -11.85 7.96 3.94
N PRO A 87 -11.43 9.23 3.96
CA PRO A 87 -11.33 10.06 2.77
C PRO A 87 -10.03 9.83 1.97
N PHE A 88 -9.20 8.89 2.41
CA PHE A 88 -7.94 8.48 1.77
C PHE A 88 -7.77 6.97 1.92
N ASP A 89 -6.92 6.36 1.10
CA ASP A 89 -6.50 4.97 1.27
C ASP A 89 -5.20 4.92 2.09
N PRO A 90 -5.20 4.33 3.30
CA PRO A 90 -4.01 4.26 4.14
C PRO A 90 -2.95 3.28 3.60
N TYR A 91 -3.30 2.38 2.68
CA TYR A 91 -2.41 1.35 2.14
C TYR A 91 -1.89 1.69 0.75
N ARG A 92 -1.98 2.95 0.34
CA ARG A 92 -1.73 3.38 -1.03
C ARG A 92 -0.23 3.36 -1.35
N GLY A 93 0.18 2.47 -2.26
CA GLY A 93 1.57 2.37 -2.74
C GLY A 93 1.99 3.41 -3.80
N LEU A 94 1.05 4.16 -4.37
CA LEU A 94 1.34 5.17 -5.39
C LEU A 94 1.08 6.58 -4.89
N LEU A 95 1.91 7.55 -5.29
CA LEU A 95 1.66 8.95 -5.00
C LEU A 95 0.34 9.44 -5.59
N TYR A 96 -0.30 10.38 -4.90
CA TYR A 96 -1.44 11.08 -5.47
C TYR A 96 -0.99 12.04 -6.56
N THR A 97 -1.71 12.04 -7.67
CA THR A 97 -1.61 13.08 -8.69
C THR A 97 -2.41 14.32 -8.28
N PRO A 98 -2.07 15.51 -8.81
CA PRO A 98 -2.88 16.70 -8.59
C PRO A 98 -4.35 16.51 -9.01
N ASP A 99 -4.61 15.84 -10.13
CA ASP A 99 -5.96 15.58 -10.62
C ASP A 99 -6.77 14.72 -9.63
N GLU A 100 -6.15 13.76 -8.96
CA GLU A 100 -6.79 12.97 -7.91
C GLU A 100 -7.06 13.80 -6.65
N LEU A 101 -6.08 14.59 -6.19
CA LEU A 101 -6.21 15.41 -4.97
C LEU A 101 -7.30 16.48 -5.09
N PHE A 102 -7.48 17.03 -6.29
CA PHE A 102 -8.45 18.09 -6.59
C PHE A 102 -9.67 17.59 -7.37
N ALA A 103 -9.90 16.28 -7.43
CA ALA A 103 -11.09 15.71 -8.04
C ALA A 103 -12.36 16.33 -7.44
N GLY A 104 -13.31 16.73 -8.30
CA GLY A 104 -14.58 17.36 -7.89
C GLY A 104 -14.50 18.86 -7.58
N LEU A 105 -13.33 19.50 -7.70
CA LEU A 105 -13.14 20.93 -7.40
C LEU A 105 -14.10 21.85 -8.18
N ALA A 106 -14.35 21.55 -9.47
CA ALA A 106 -15.20 22.37 -10.33
C ALA A 106 -16.69 22.30 -9.94
N ASP A 107 -17.15 21.16 -9.43
CA ASP A 107 -18.56 20.90 -9.15
C ASP A 107 -18.94 21.18 -7.69
N GLY A 108 -18.03 20.89 -6.76
CA GLY A 108 -18.28 20.92 -5.31
C GLY A 108 -17.44 21.93 -4.53
N GLY A 109 -16.53 22.66 -5.19
CA GLY A 109 -15.56 23.52 -4.51
C GLY A 109 -14.44 22.72 -3.84
N TYR A 110 -13.55 23.43 -3.13
CA TYR A 110 -12.38 22.80 -2.50
C TYR A 110 -12.76 21.85 -1.38
N GLU A 111 -13.78 22.17 -0.59
CA GLU A 111 -14.22 21.38 0.56
C GLU A 111 -14.72 19.98 0.19
N ALA A 112 -15.07 19.76 -1.09
CA ALA A 112 -15.47 18.47 -1.62
C ALA A 112 -14.31 17.62 -2.15
N THR A 113 -13.08 18.17 -2.24
CA THR A 113 -11.95 17.45 -2.82
C THR A 113 -11.39 16.42 -1.84
N PRO A 114 -10.77 15.33 -2.36
CA PRO A 114 -10.09 14.36 -1.51
C PRO A 114 -9.06 14.99 -0.55
N ASP A 115 -8.29 15.97 -1.03
CA ASP A 115 -7.30 16.69 -0.22
C ASP A 115 -7.95 17.39 0.99
N ALA A 116 -9.01 18.17 0.76
CA ALA A 116 -9.69 18.88 1.84
C ALA A 116 -10.35 17.91 2.84
N CYS A 117 -10.89 16.80 2.35
CA CYS A 117 -11.51 15.79 3.18
C CYS A 117 -10.47 15.05 4.05
N ALA A 118 -9.32 14.68 3.47
CA ALA A 118 -8.21 14.07 4.18
C ALA A 118 -7.64 15.02 5.24
N TYR A 119 -7.41 16.28 4.89
CA TYR A 119 -6.96 17.31 5.82
C TYR A 119 -7.95 17.51 6.97
N ALA A 120 -9.25 17.62 6.68
CA ALA A 120 -10.28 17.77 7.70
C ALA A 120 -10.34 16.55 8.63
N TRP A 121 -10.16 15.33 8.11
CA TRP A 121 -10.07 14.13 8.92
C TRP A 121 -8.84 14.15 9.83
N PHE A 122 -7.66 14.49 9.30
CA PHE A 122 -6.43 14.60 10.08
C PHE A 122 -6.57 15.60 11.22
N GLN A 123 -7.14 16.78 10.95
CA GLN A 123 -7.33 17.82 11.95
C GLN A 123 -8.23 17.38 13.10
N ARG A 124 -9.25 16.55 12.83
CA ARG A 124 -10.11 15.98 13.87
C ARG A 124 -9.40 14.91 14.69
N THR A 125 -8.56 14.10 14.07
CA THR A 125 -7.99 12.89 14.71
C THR A 125 -6.57 13.05 15.24
N LYS A 126 -5.86 14.14 14.93
CA LYS A 126 -4.44 14.32 15.31
C LYS A 126 -4.17 14.36 16.82
N ALA A 127 -5.19 14.65 17.64
CA ALA A 127 -5.03 14.85 19.08
C ALA A 127 -6.14 14.19 19.91
N ASP A 128 -6.95 13.32 19.30
CA ASP A 128 -8.04 12.62 20.00
C ASP A 128 -7.54 11.47 20.89
N GLY A 129 -6.29 11.01 20.67
CA GLY A 129 -5.69 9.88 21.37
C GLY A 129 -6.16 8.52 20.89
N ASP A 130 -6.88 8.45 19.76
CA ASP A 130 -7.33 7.20 19.18
C ASP A 130 -6.16 6.44 18.55
N VAL A 131 -5.92 5.23 19.04
CA VAL A 131 -4.88 4.33 18.54
C VAL A 131 -5.18 3.91 17.11
N PHE A 132 -6.46 3.72 16.77
CA PHE A 132 -6.84 3.30 15.42
C PHE A 132 -6.56 4.41 14.40
N ALA A 133 -7.03 5.63 14.64
CA ALA A 133 -6.70 6.77 13.79
C ALA A 133 -5.18 7.03 13.72
N SER A 134 -4.46 6.86 14.83
CA SER A 134 -3.00 7.00 14.86
C SER A 134 -2.29 5.94 14.01
N MET A 135 -2.73 4.69 14.09
CA MET A 135 -2.23 3.61 13.25
C MET A 135 -2.47 3.90 11.77
N LEU A 136 -3.67 4.33 11.39
CA LEU A 136 -4.00 4.62 9.99
C LEU A 136 -3.17 5.75 9.40
N ARG A 137 -2.90 6.81 10.17
CA ARG A 137 -1.96 7.87 9.77
C ARG A 137 -0.56 7.33 9.58
N ALA A 138 -0.07 6.52 10.54
CA ALA A 138 1.28 5.98 10.46
C ALA A 138 1.46 5.07 9.23
N VAL A 139 0.49 4.21 8.92
CA VAL A 139 0.53 3.37 7.72
C VAL A 139 0.51 4.22 6.46
N HIS A 140 -0.39 5.21 6.38
CA HIS A 140 -0.46 6.11 5.23
C HIS A 140 0.83 6.90 5.00
N ASP A 141 1.41 7.46 6.07
CA ASP A 141 2.64 8.25 5.99
C ASP A 141 3.84 7.39 5.58
N ASP A 142 3.89 6.14 6.05
CA ASP A 142 4.91 5.16 5.66
C ASP A 142 4.77 4.80 4.16
N SER A 143 3.56 4.43 3.72
CA SER A 143 3.29 4.11 2.31
C SER A 143 3.59 5.27 1.36
N LEU A 144 3.24 6.51 1.73
CA LEU A 144 3.58 7.68 0.91
C LEU A 144 5.08 8.01 0.92
N SER A 145 5.78 7.75 2.02
CA SER A 145 7.24 7.94 2.10
C SER A 145 7.96 6.96 1.19
N ASP A 146 7.52 5.70 1.19
CA ASP A 146 8.06 4.65 0.32
C ASP A 146 7.81 4.97 -1.16
N ALA A 147 6.58 5.31 -1.54
CA ALA A 147 6.23 5.73 -2.90
C ALA A 147 7.04 6.95 -3.39
N LEU A 148 7.34 7.89 -2.48
CA LEU A 148 8.18 9.05 -2.78
C LEU A 148 9.64 8.65 -2.99
N ASP A 149 10.18 7.78 -2.13
CA ASP A 149 11.54 7.26 -2.27
C ASP A 149 11.68 6.51 -3.59
N ASP A 150 10.70 5.70 -3.99
CA ASP A 150 10.69 5.00 -5.27
C ASP A 150 10.67 5.94 -6.47
N LEU A 151 9.85 6.99 -6.44
CA LEU A 151 9.88 8.02 -7.49
C LEU A 151 11.27 8.68 -7.57
N LEU A 152 11.87 9.01 -6.43
CA LEU A 152 13.18 9.64 -6.39
C LEU A 152 14.27 8.68 -6.88
N HIS A 153 14.25 7.41 -6.52
CA HIS A 153 15.21 6.41 -7.02
C HIS A 153 15.02 6.13 -8.51
N GLY A 154 13.78 6.07 -9.00
CA GLY A 154 13.45 5.95 -10.43
C GLY A 154 13.87 7.16 -11.26
N GLN A 155 13.90 8.36 -10.68
CA GLN A 155 14.41 9.58 -11.32
C GLN A 155 15.92 9.80 -11.14
N ARG A 156 16.59 9.07 -10.25
CA ARG A 156 18.04 9.20 -9.95
C ARG A 156 18.97 8.48 -10.94
N VAL A 157 18.56 8.32 -12.20
CA VAL A 157 19.47 8.02 -13.33
C VAL A 157 19.47 9.14 -14.38
N VAL A 158 19.48 10.41 -13.96
CA VAL A 158 20.23 11.47 -14.65
C VAL A 158 20.70 12.47 -13.58
N GLY A 159 21.88 12.19 -13.03
CA GLY A 159 22.58 13.06 -12.08
C GLY A 159 24.04 12.65 -12.03
N ASP A 160 24.72 12.75 -13.17
CA ASP A 160 26.17 12.60 -13.24
C ASP A 160 26.83 13.85 -12.61
N GLY A 161 27.72 13.62 -11.64
CA GLY A 161 28.80 14.53 -11.26
C GLY A 161 28.53 15.58 -10.17
N GLY A 162 29.16 15.40 -8.99
CA GLY A 162 29.28 16.49 -8.01
C GLY A 162 29.96 16.14 -6.68
N THR A 163 31.27 15.86 -6.72
CA THR A 163 32.26 15.80 -5.62
C THR A 163 32.08 16.88 -4.54
N SER A 164 32.39 16.66 -3.25
CA SER A 164 33.78 16.76 -2.75
C SER A 164 34.06 16.09 -1.39
N LEU A 165 35.21 15.40 -1.36
CA LEU A 165 36.08 15.18 -0.20
C LEU A 165 36.15 16.36 0.78
N LEU A 166 36.13 16.07 2.08
CA LEU A 166 37.03 16.69 3.04
C LEU A 166 37.49 15.64 4.05
N GLU A 167 38.71 15.16 3.82
CA GLU A 167 39.56 14.53 4.82
C GLU A 167 40.30 15.62 5.62
N ARG A 168 40.96 15.20 6.72
CA ARG A 168 41.96 15.88 7.56
C ARG A 168 41.37 16.66 8.75
N SER A 169 41.77 16.44 10.01
CA SER A 169 42.93 15.74 10.60
C SER A 169 42.56 15.15 11.96
#